data_AF-A0A9C9Q3Z3-F1
#
_entry.id   AF-A0A9C9Q3Z3-F1
#
_cell.length_a   1.000
_cell.length_b   1.000
_cell.length_c   1.000
_cell.angle_alpha   90.00
_cell.angle_beta   90.00
_cell.angle_gamma   90.00
#
_symmetry.space_group_name_H-M   'P 1'
#
loop_
_entity.id
_entity.type
_entity.pdbx_description
1 polymer ?
#
loop_
_entity_poly.entity_id
_entity_poly.type
_entity_poly.pdbx_seq_one_letter_code
_entity_poly.pdbx_strand_id
1 'polypeptide(L)'
;MKRYGYPFLLLLALLLTAGTPALAGAPLPDIPEAIKGEQCVEDTEFMRRNHMELLEHQRDDTVRRGIRTKKHSLKNCFTCHVVMGDDGKAITVSDPRHFCRECHDYAAVKVDCWQCHVSTPEPKGDKL
;
A
#
# COMPACT_ATOMS: atom_id res chain seq x y z
N MET A 1 -43.85 55.00 -1.38
CA MET A 1 -44.27 53.62 -1.01
C MET A 1 -44.45 52.84 -2.31
N LYS A 2 -43.84 51.68 -2.58
CA LYS A 2 -42.99 50.77 -1.80
C LYS A 2 -42.37 49.79 -2.82
N ARG A 3 -41.10 49.40 -2.57
CA ARG A 3 -40.47 48.11 -2.93
C ARG A 3 -39.95 47.92 -4.37
N TYR A 4 -38.99 48.75 -4.75
CA TYR A 4 -37.89 48.34 -5.64
C TYR A 4 -36.70 47.96 -4.77
N GLY A 5 -36.42 46.66 -4.66
CA GLY A 5 -35.32 46.12 -3.88
C GLY A 5 -35.59 44.66 -3.61
N TYR A 6 -34.61 43.79 -3.91
CA TYR A 6 -34.59 42.33 -3.70
C TYR A 6 -34.72 41.35 -4.89
N PRO A 7 -34.46 41.67 -6.17
CA PRO A 7 -34.12 40.60 -7.12
C PRO A 7 -32.60 40.49 -7.36
N PHE A 8 -31.83 41.56 -7.11
CA PHE A 8 -30.39 41.57 -7.38
C PHE A 8 -29.52 41.12 -6.19
N LEU A 9 -30.03 41.25 -4.96
CA LEU A 9 -29.33 40.84 -3.73
C LEU A 9 -29.34 39.32 -3.49
N LEU A 10 -30.24 38.57 -4.14
CA LEU A 10 -30.33 37.11 -4.01
C LEU A 10 -29.33 36.37 -4.92
N LEU A 11 -28.90 36.98 -6.03
CA LEU A 11 -27.92 36.38 -6.93
C LEU A 11 -26.47 36.53 -6.44
N LEU A 12 -26.18 37.54 -5.62
CA LEU A 12 -24.84 37.71 -5.03
C LEU A 12 -24.57 36.77 -3.84
N ALA A 13 -25.62 36.28 -3.17
CA ALA A 13 -25.51 35.38 -2.03
C ALA A 13 -25.21 33.92 -2.42
N LEU A 14 -25.57 33.50 -3.65
CA LEU A 14 -25.36 32.12 -4.12
C LEU A 14 -23.93 31.83 -4.62
N LEU A 15 -23.13 32.88 -4.85
CA LEU A 15 -21.75 32.75 -5.31
C LEU A 15 -20.73 32.61 -4.17
N LEU A 16 -21.14 32.74 -2.90
CA LEU A 16 -20.21 32.70 -1.76
C LEU A 16 -20.03 31.33 -1.10
N THR A 17 -20.70 30.27 -1.57
CA THR A 17 -20.59 28.92 -0.97
C THR A 17 -19.76 27.94 -1.79
N ALA A 18 -19.21 28.35 -2.94
CA ALA A 18 -18.40 27.50 -3.79
C ALA A 18 -16.91 27.70 -3.50
N GLY A 19 -16.38 26.98 -2.52
CA GLY A 19 -14.94 26.75 -2.41
C GLY A 19 -14.37 26.97 -1.02
N THR A 20 -14.66 26.06 -0.09
CA THR A 20 -13.64 25.69 0.88
C THR A 20 -12.71 24.70 0.17
N PRO A 21 -11.45 25.05 -0.16
CA PRO A 21 -10.50 24.03 -0.50
C PRO A 21 -10.31 23.19 0.76
N ALA A 22 -10.78 21.95 0.74
CA ALA A 22 -10.45 21.00 1.77
C ALA A 22 -8.92 20.80 1.70
N LEU A 23 -8.17 21.47 2.58
CA LEU A 23 -6.76 21.18 2.87
C LEU A 23 -6.64 19.84 3.64
N ALA A 24 -7.43 18.84 3.25
CA ALA A 24 -7.16 17.48 3.65
C ALA A 24 -5.97 17.02 2.79
N GLY A 25 -4.83 16.75 3.42
CA GLY A 25 -3.71 16.08 2.74
C GLY A 25 -4.21 14.79 2.08
N ALA A 26 -3.51 14.33 1.05
CA ALA A 26 -3.84 13.07 0.41
C ALA A 26 -3.91 11.95 1.47
N PRO A 27 -4.94 11.08 1.44
CA PRO A 27 -5.05 9.99 2.40
C PRO A 27 -3.80 9.11 2.27
N LEU A 28 -3.09 8.86 3.36
CA LEU A 28 -1.90 8.00 3.35
C LEU A 28 -2.32 6.52 3.48
N PRO A 29 -1.54 5.58 2.94
CA PRO A 29 -1.79 4.15 3.15
C PRO A 29 -1.62 3.80 4.62
N ASP A 30 -2.46 2.89 5.13
CA ASP A 30 -2.39 2.40 6.50
C ASP A 30 -1.52 1.14 6.53
N ILE A 31 -0.22 1.31 6.78
CA ILE A 31 0.75 0.22 6.65
C ILE A 31 0.74 -0.64 7.93
N PRO A 32 0.37 -1.94 7.86
CA PRO A 32 0.41 -2.82 9.02
C PRO A 32 1.81 -2.94 9.59
N GLU A 33 1.89 -2.93 10.92
CA GLU A 33 3.14 -3.21 11.61
C GLU A 33 3.63 -4.63 11.33
N ALA A 34 4.95 -4.80 11.30
CA ALA A 34 5.55 -6.11 11.17
C ALA A 34 5.29 -6.96 12.42
N ILE A 35 4.93 -8.22 12.23
CA ILE A 35 4.68 -9.17 13.33
C ILE A 35 5.96 -9.62 14.05
N LYS A 36 7.14 -9.33 13.47
CA LYS A 36 8.45 -9.74 13.97
C LYS A 36 9.56 -8.85 13.41
N GLY A 37 10.65 -8.75 14.16
CA GLY A 37 11.94 -8.21 13.71
C GLY A 37 12.31 -6.94 14.45
N GLU A 38 13.58 -6.81 14.82
CA GLU A 38 14.11 -5.61 15.49
C GLU A 38 14.56 -4.55 14.49
N GLN A 39 14.91 -4.98 13.27
CA GLN A 39 15.35 -4.13 12.17
C GLN A 39 14.72 -4.61 10.86
N CYS A 40 14.31 -3.63 10.04
CA CYS A 40 13.83 -3.88 8.69
C CYS A 40 15.00 -4.26 7.76
N VAL A 41 14.68 -4.72 6.55
CA VAL A 41 15.72 -5.05 5.54
C VAL A 41 16.52 -3.82 5.10
N GLU A 42 15.94 -2.62 5.22
CA GLU A 42 16.56 -1.31 5.07
C GLU A 42 15.74 -0.28 5.87
N ASP A 43 16.22 0.97 5.95
CA ASP A 43 15.48 2.07 6.56
C ASP A 43 14.16 2.37 5.84
N THR A 44 13.14 2.82 6.60
CA THR A 44 11.81 3.12 6.05
C THR A 44 11.87 4.17 4.94
N GLU A 45 12.71 5.20 5.11
CA GLU A 45 12.88 6.26 4.12
C GLU A 45 13.49 5.74 2.82
N PHE A 46 14.43 4.80 2.93
CA PHE A 46 15.05 4.15 1.78
C PHE A 46 14.05 3.23 1.07
N MET A 47 13.31 2.40 1.82
CA MET A 47 12.31 1.50 1.25
C MET A 47 11.22 2.27 0.50
N ARG A 48 10.69 3.36 1.04
CA ARG A 48 9.67 4.16 0.36
C ARG A 48 10.11 4.69 -1.02
N ARG A 49 11.40 4.96 -1.20
CA ARG A 49 11.95 5.49 -2.46
C ARG A 49 12.44 4.41 -3.42
N ASN A 50 13.01 3.32 -2.90
CA ASN A 50 13.76 2.35 -3.71
C ASN A 50 13.10 0.96 -3.75
N HIS A 51 12.01 0.73 -3.01
CA HIS A 51 11.30 -0.56 -2.92
C HIS A 51 11.05 -1.22 -4.29
N MET A 52 10.55 -0.45 -5.25
CA MET A 52 10.19 -0.99 -6.56
C MET A 52 11.42 -1.46 -7.33
N GLU A 53 12.47 -0.62 -7.39
CA GLU A 53 13.71 -0.96 -8.09
C GLU A 53 14.40 -2.19 -7.47
N LEU A 54 14.42 -2.27 -6.14
CA LEU A 54 14.97 -3.43 -5.42
C LEU A 54 14.24 -4.72 -5.81
N LEU A 55 12.91 -4.69 -5.83
CA LEU A 55 12.11 -5.88 -6.16
C LEU A 55 12.18 -6.22 -7.65
N GLU A 56 12.20 -5.24 -8.55
CA GLU A 56 12.35 -5.47 -9.98
C GLU A 56 13.70 -6.09 -10.31
N HIS A 57 14.77 -5.55 -9.74
CA HIS A 57 16.12 -6.09 -9.89
C HIS A 57 16.20 -7.51 -9.32
N GLN A 58 15.69 -7.73 -8.11
CA GLN A 58 15.71 -9.05 -7.48
C GLN A 58 14.87 -10.08 -8.26
N ARG A 59 13.76 -9.66 -8.87
CA ARG A 59 12.93 -10.50 -9.77
C ARG A 59 13.74 -10.95 -10.98
N ASP A 60 14.37 -10.02 -11.70
CA ASP A 60 15.15 -10.36 -12.88
C ASP A 60 16.36 -11.23 -12.54
N ASP A 61 17.05 -10.93 -11.44
CA ASP A 61 18.15 -11.75 -10.93
C ASP A 61 17.72 -13.18 -10.63
N THR A 62 16.60 -13.36 -9.94
CA THR A 62 16.11 -14.69 -9.57
C THR A 62 15.52 -15.46 -10.74
N VAL A 63 14.69 -14.82 -11.58
CA VAL A 63 13.94 -15.49 -12.64
C VAL A 63 14.79 -15.67 -13.90
N ARG A 64 15.55 -14.65 -14.31
CA ARG A 64 16.30 -14.68 -15.57
C ARG A 64 17.73 -15.18 -15.38
N ARG A 65 18.36 -14.84 -14.26
CA ARG A 65 19.78 -15.17 -14.00
C ARG A 65 19.98 -16.32 -13.00
N GLY A 66 18.92 -16.75 -12.32
CA GLY A 66 18.98 -17.81 -11.30
C GLY A 66 19.66 -17.41 -9.99
N ILE A 67 19.97 -16.12 -9.79
CA ILE A 67 20.67 -15.60 -8.62
C ILE A 67 19.66 -15.35 -7.49
N ARG A 68 19.87 -16.03 -6.36
CA ARG A 68 18.97 -15.99 -5.19
C ARG A 68 19.71 -15.47 -3.97
N THR A 69 19.45 -14.22 -3.60
CA THR A 69 19.94 -13.62 -2.35
C THR A 69 18.84 -13.65 -1.30
N LYS A 70 19.17 -13.47 -0.01
CA LYS A 70 18.17 -13.53 1.08
C LYS A 70 17.59 -12.17 1.45
N LYS A 71 18.43 -11.12 1.52
CA LYS A 71 18.11 -9.81 2.12
C LYS A 71 16.80 -9.22 1.57
N HIS A 72 16.70 -9.06 0.25
CA HIS A 72 15.54 -8.47 -0.43
C HIS A 72 14.64 -9.52 -1.10
N SER A 73 14.75 -10.80 -0.71
CA SER A 73 13.90 -11.84 -1.29
C SER A 73 12.45 -11.68 -0.86
N LEU A 74 11.52 -11.96 -1.77
CA LEU A 74 10.08 -11.91 -1.48
C LEU A 74 9.70 -12.80 -0.28
N LYS A 75 10.34 -13.98 -0.17
CA LYS A 75 10.16 -14.88 0.98
C LYS A 75 10.59 -14.24 2.30
N ASN A 76 11.69 -13.47 2.31
CA ASN A 76 12.17 -12.81 3.52
C ASN A 76 11.22 -11.69 3.97
N CYS A 77 10.65 -10.91 3.05
CA CYS A 77 9.67 -9.88 3.38
C CYS A 77 8.45 -10.45 4.13
N PHE A 78 7.94 -11.61 3.68
CA PHE A 78 6.85 -12.31 4.35
C PHE A 78 7.22 -12.97 5.67
N THR A 79 8.48 -12.93 6.14
CA THR A 79 8.77 -13.42 7.49
C THR A 79 8.31 -12.44 8.58
N CYS A 80 8.17 -11.17 8.22
CA CYS A 80 7.84 -10.08 9.13
C CYS A 80 6.54 -9.36 8.75
N HIS A 81 6.23 -9.23 7.45
CA HIS A 81 5.07 -8.47 6.96
C HIS A 81 3.84 -9.34 6.64
N VAL A 82 3.64 -10.41 7.41
CA VAL A 82 2.40 -11.20 7.33
C VAL A 82 1.32 -10.47 8.11
N VAL A 83 0.16 -10.29 7.48
CA VAL A 83 -1.03 -9.81 8.17
C VAL A 83 -1.93 -11.01 8.47
N MET A 84 -2.36 -11.11 9.72
CA MET A 84 -3.24 -12.19 10.17
C MET A 84 -4.69 -11.72 10.10
N GLY A 85 -5.55 -12.57 9.59
CA GLY A 85 -6.99 -12.38 9.60
C GLY A 85 -7.58 -12.74 10.95
N ASP A 86 -8.86 -12.42 11.10
CA ASP A 86 -9.61 -12.62 12.34
C ASP A 86 -9.74 -14.10 12.74
N ASP A 87 -9.56 -15.02 11.78
CA ASP A 87 -9.52 -16.47 11.97
C ASP A 87 -8.13 -17.01 12.39
N GLY A 88 -7.16 -16.12 12.60
CA GLY A 88 -5.80 -16.47 12.97
C GLY A 88 -4.96 -17.04 11.82
N LYS A 89 -5.40 -16.91 10.56
CA LYS A 89 -4.62 -17.32 9.37
C LYS A 89 -4.06 -16.12 8.62
N ALA A 90 -2.98 -16.31 7.87
CA ALA A 90 -2.43 -15.26 7.02
C ALA A 90 -3.44 -14.87 5.93
N ILE A 91 -3.73 -13.57 5.79
CA ILE A 91 -4.59 -13.09 4.71
C ILE A 91 -3.83 -13.12 3.38
N THR A 92 -4.56 -13.37 2.30
CA THR A 92 -3.99 -13.35 0.94
C THR A 92 -4.12 -11.97 0.32
N VAL A 93 -3.55 -11.78 -0.88
CA VAL A 93 -3.71 -10.54 -1.66
C VAL A 93 -5.17 -10.22 -2.02
N SER A 94 -6.11 -11.15 -1.86
CA SER A 94 -7.54 -10.84 -2.03
C SER A 94 -8.10 -9.90 -0.95
N ASP A 95 -7.47 -9.83 0.22
CA ASP A 95 -7.87 -8.94 1.32
C ASP A 95 -7.18 -7.57 1.14
N PRO A 96 -7.90 -6.44 1.24
CA PRO A 96 -7.30 -5.11 1.12
C PRO A 96 -6.26 -4.81 2.20
N ARG A 97 -6.37 -5.42 3.38
CA ARG A 97 -5.42 -5.26 4.49
C ARG A 97 -4.07 -5.93 4.22
N HIS A 98 -3.92 -6.62 3.10
CA HIS A 98 -2.67 -7.29 2.76
C HIS A 98 -1.54 -6.25 2.63
N PHE A 99 -0.41 -6.48 3.31
CA PHE A 99 0.67 -5.50 3.43
C PHE A 99 1.11 -4.85 2.11
N CYS A 100 1.29 -5.64 1.04
CA CYS A 100 1.68 -5.10 -0.26
C CYS A 100 0.56 -4.24 -0.87
N ARG A 101 -0.71 -4.53 -0.60
CA ARG A 101 -1.85 -3.81 -1.19
C ARG A 101 -2.02 -2.40 -0.65
N GLU A 102 -1.65 -2.14 0.59
CA GLU A 102 -1.75 -0.79 1.17
C GLU A 102 -1.07 0.26 0.29
N CYS A 103 0.16 0.00 -0.15
CA CYS A 103 0.87 0.90 -1.06
C CYS A 103 0.41 0.77 -2.51
N HIS A 104 0.15 -0.45 -2.99
CA HIS A 104 -0.17 -0.70 -4.40
C HIS A 104 -1.57 -0.20 -4.79
N ASP A 105 -2.55 -0.34 -3.91
CA ASP A 105 -3.88 0.21 -4.10
C ASP A 105 -3.85 1.74 -4.00
N TYR A 106 -3.12 2.27 -3.00
CA TYR A 106 -2.92 3.71 -2.84
C TYR A 106 -2.28 4.35 -4.07
N ALA A 107 -1.27 3.70 -4.65
CA ALA A 107 -0.59 4.16 -5.86
C ALA A 107 -1.32 3.77 -7.17
N ALA A 108 -2.45 3.06 -7.09
CA ALA A 108 -3.17 2.48 -8.22
C ALA A 108 -2.29 1.60 -9.15
N VAL A 109 -1.34 0.87 -8.58
CA VAL A 109 -0.39 -0.02 -9.28
C VAL A 109 -0.84 -1.48 -9.16
N LYS A 110 -1.00 -2.16 -10.30
CA LYS A 110 -1.24 -3.60 -10.34
C LYS A 110 0.07 -4.36 -10.51
N VAL A 111 0.28 -5.38 -9.68
CA VAL A 111 1.40 -6.32 -9.80
C VAL A 111 0.94 -7.68 -10.30
N ASP A 112 1.84 -8.39 -10.97
CA ASP A 112 1.62 -9.71 -11.57
C ASP A 112 2.27 -10.86 -10.76
N CYS A 113 3.00 -10.54 -9.69
CA CYS A 113 3.69 -11.52 -8.85
C CYS A 113 2.80 -12.72 -8.47
N TRP A 114 1.54 -12.45 -8.11
CA TRP A 114 0.60 -13.43 -7.58
C TRP A 114 -0.17 -14.21 -8.65
N GLN A 115 0.09 -13.97 -9.93
CA GLN A 115 -0.47 -14.82 -10.99
C GLN A 115 0.15 -16.22 -10.97
N CYS A 116 1.40 -16.32 -10.48
CA CYS A 116 2.12 -17.58 -10.33
C CYS A 116 2.56 -17.86 -8.88
N HIS A 117 2.79 -16.83 -8.07
CA HIS A 117 3.22 -17.01 -6.67
C HIS A 117 2.05 -17.03 -5.68
N VAL A 118 2.22 -17.80 -4.61
CA VAL A 118 1.34 -17.70 -3.43
C VAL A 118 1.66 -16.41 -2.66
N SER A 119 0.62 -15.70 -2.19
CA SER A 119 0.76 -14.42 -1.48
C SER A 119 0.81 -14.58 0.04
N THR A 120 1.05 -15.79 0.53
CA THR A 120 1.16 -16.11 1.96
C THR A 120 2.46 -16.86 2.19
N PRO A 121 3.03 -16.80 3.41
CA PRO A 121 4.17 -17.64 3.75
C PRO A 121 3.85 -19.11 3.51
N GLU A 122 4.89 -19.89 3.23
CA GLU A 122 4.79 -21.33 3.36
C GLU A 122 4.32 -21.67 4.78
N PRO A 123 3.41 -22.64 4.96
CA PRO A 123 3.14 -23.20 6.27
C PRO A 123 4.48 -23.58 6.92
N LYS A 124 4.61 -23.42 8.25
CA LYS A 124 5.78 -23.95 8.96
C LYS A 124 5.84 -25.47 8.77
N GLY A 125 6.49 -25.91 7.71
CA GLY A 125 6.80 -27.29 7.41
C GLY A 125 8.19 -27.57 7.92
N ASP A 126 8.30 -28.60 8.74
CA ASP A 126 9.55 -29.16 9.21
C ASP A 126 10.50 -29.36 8.02
N LYS A 127 11.74 -28.97 8.29
CA LYS A 127 12.90 -29.02 7.38
C LYS A 127 12.83 -30.23 6.45
N LEU A 128 12.88 -29.97 5.14
CA LEU A 128 13.41 -30.94 4.19
C LEU A 128 14.91 -31.16 4.47
#